data_AF-A0A3C0HMN6-F1
#
_entry.id   AF-A0A3C0HMN6-F1
#
_cell.length_a   1.000
_cell.length_b   1.000
_cell.length_c   1.000
_cell.angle_alpha   90.00
_cell.angle_beta   90.00
_cell.angle_gamma   90.00
#
_symmetry.space_group_name_H-M   'P 1'
#
loop_
_entity.id
_entity.type
_entity.pdbx_description
1 polymer ?
#
loop_
_entity_poly.entity_id
_entity_poly.type
_entity_poly.pdbx_seq_one_letter_code
_entity_poly.pdbx_strand_id
1 'polypeptide(L)' 'IIGSLQALEALKLVLGIGEPLRGRLLVFDALDLSFREFTLKANPDNQVTWENRDRIDVVDLEGLCMPALRGA' A
#
# COMPACT_ATOMS: atom_id res chain seq x y z
N ILE A 1 9.14 -3.99 14.39
CA ILE A 1 7.66 -3.98 14.58
C ILE A 1 6.96 -3.91 13.22
N ILE A 2 7.11 -2.83 12.45
CA ILE A 2 6.42 -2.68 11.14
C ILE A 2 6.69 -3.84 10.18
N GLY A 3 7.95 -4.23 9.97
CA GLY A 3 8.28 -5.36 9.08
C GLY A 3 7.65 -6.68 9.51
N SER A 4 7.54 -6.93 10.81
CA SER A 4 6.85 -8.12 11.34
C SER A 4 5.34 -8.08 11.09
N LEU A 5 4.72 -6.91 11.22
CA LEU A 5 3.31 -6.70 10.86
C LEU A 5 3.09 -6.89 9.36
N GLN A 6 4.00 -6.39 8.52
CA GLN A 6 3.95 -6.59 7.06
C GLN A 6 4.09 -8.08 6.69
N ALA A 7 5.01 -8.80 7.34
CA ALA A 7 5.16 -10.24 7.14
C ALA A 7 3.89 -11.02 7.55
N LEU A 8 3.25 -10.61 8.65
CA LEU A 8 1.98 -11.19 9.07
C LEU A 8 0.86 -10.97 8.04
N GLU A 9 0.75 -9.75 7.48
CA GLU A 9 -0.21 -9.48 6.40
C GLU A 9 0.07 -10.32 5.15
N ALA A 10 1.33 -10.50 4.78
CA ALA A 10 1.70 -11.36 3.66
C ALA A 10 1.27 -12.82 3.90
N LEU A 11 1.46 -13.35 5.10
CA LEU A 11 1.02 -14.70 5.46
C LEU A 11 -0.50 -14.84 5.38
N LYS A 12 -1.28 -13.87 5.88
CA LYS A 12 -2.75 -13.88 5.76
C LYS A 12 -3.19 -13.97 4.30
N LEU A 13 -2.57 -13.20 3.42
CA LEU A 13 -2.87 -13.20 1.98
C LEU A 13 -2.50 -14.51 1.30
N VAL A 14 -1.29 -15.04 1.55
CA VAL A 14 -0.81 -16.28 0.92
C VAL A 14 -1.60 -17.51 1.37
N LEU A 15 -1.97 -17.56 2.65
CA LEU A 15 -2.69 -18.69 3.23
C LEU A 15 -4.22 -18.56 3.11
N GLY A 16 -4.72 -17.39 2.72
CA GLY A 16 -6.17 -17.13 2.62
C GLY A 16 -6.89 -17.19 3.97
N ILE A 17 -6.24 -16.76 5.05
CA ILE A 17 -6.78 -16.83 6.43
C ILE A 17 -6.95 -15.45 7.06
N GLY A 18 -7.95 -15.34 7.93
CA GLY A 18 -8.26 -14.12 8.67
C GLY A 18 -8.69 -12.97 7.76
N GLU A 19 -8.77 -11.77 8.36
CA GLU A 19 -9.16 -10.56 7.63
C GLU A 19 -7.93 -9.69 7.34
N PRO A 20 -7.52 -9.51 6.08
CA PRO A 20 -6.37 -8.68 5.72
C PRO A 20 -6.67 -7.19 5.93
N LEU A 21 -5.62 -6.38 6.09
CA LEU A 21 -5.71 -4.92 6.18
C LEU A 21 -5.97 -4.23 4.82
N ARG A 22 -6.51 -4.94 3.83
CA ARG A 22 -6.79 -4.38 2.50
C ARG A 22 -7.74 -3.18 2.62
N GLY A 23 -7.37 -2.06 2.00
CA GLY A 23 -8.14 -0.82 2.06
C GLY A 23 -8.06 -0.08 3.40
N ARG A 24 -7.15 -0.48 4.30
CA ARG A 24 -6.94 0.17 5.60
C ARG A 24 -5.49 0.60 5.75
N LEU A 25 -5.28 1.73 6.43
CA LEU A 25 -3.96 2.20 6.87
C LEU A 25 -3.84 1.96 8.37
N LEU A 26 -2.88 1.11 8.75
CA LEU A 26 -2.51 0.91 10.14
C LEU A 26 -1.35 1.84 10.50
N VAL A 27 -1.57 2.69 11.50
CA VAL A 27 -0.55 3.57 12.08
C VAL A 27 -0.17 3.01 13.45
N PHE A 28 1.13 2.74 13.61
CA PHE A 28 1.71 2.34 14.89
C PHE A 28 2.46 3.54 15.49
N ASP A 29 2.00 3.99 16.65
CA ASP A 29 2.68 5.00 17.46
C ASP A 29 3.56 4.30 18.49
N ALA A 30 4.88 4.42 18.33
CA ALA A 30 5.83 3.70 19.17
C ALA A 30 6.03 4.31 20.55
N LEU A 31 5.80 5.63 20.71
CA LEU A 31 5.95 6.30 21.99
C LEU A 31 4.80 5.93 22.93
N ASP A 32 3.58 5.92 22.39
CA ASP A 32 2.38 5.56 23.13
C ASP A 32 2.03 4.06 23.04
N LEU A 33 2.83 3.27 22.30
CA LEU A 33 2.59 1.86 21.97
C LEU A 33 1.13 1.59 21.54
N SER A 34 0.61 2.44 20.67
CA SER A 34 -0.78 2.42 20.25
C SER A 34 -0.94 2.15 18.75
N PHE A 35 -2.13 1.67 18.40
CA PHE A 35 -2.52 1.38 17.02
C PHE A 35 -3.75 2.19 16.64
N ARG A 36 -3.71 2.78 15.45
CA ARG A 36 -4.86 3.47 14.84
C ARG A 36 -5.08 2.93 13.44
N GLU A 37 -6.33 2.62 13.12
CA GLU A 37 -6.72 2.17 11.78
C GLU A 37 -7.57 3.25 11.09
N PHE A 38 -7.28 3.49 9.82
CA PHE A 38 -8.07 4.37 8.97
C PHE A 38 -8.53 3.62 7.72
N THR A 39 -9.81 3.76 7.35
CA THR A 39 -10.29 3.26 6.06
C THR A 39 -9.85 4.21 4.95
N LEU A 40 -9.14 3.67 3.96
CA LEU A 40 -8.75 4.41 2.76
C LEU A 40 -9.75 4.15 1.64
N LYS A 41 -10.18 5.21 0.97
CA LYS A 41 -10.99 5.13 -0.24
C LYS A 41 -10.12 5.42 -1.45
N ALA A 42 -10.32 4.65 -2.52
CA ALA A 42 -9.69 4.96 -3.80
C ALA A 42 -10.13 6.35 -4.27
N ASN A 43 -9.18 7.16 -4.72
CA ASN A 43 -9.49 8.40 -5.40
C ASN A 43 -10.00 8.07 -6.82
N PRO A 44 -11.24 8.44 -7.20
CA PRO A 44 -11.77 8.16 -8.53
C PRO A 44 -10.97 8.84 -9.66
N ASP A 45 -10.28 9.95 -9.36
CA ASP A 45 -9.47 10.68 -10.34
C ASP A 45 -8.03 10.14 -10.46
N ASN A 46 -7.65 9.12 -9.66
CA ASN A 46 -6.33 8.53 -9.74
C ASN A 46 -6.17 7.74 -11.06
N GLN A 47 -5.20 8.14 -11.88
CA GLN A 47 -4.92 7.46 -13.15
C GLN A 47 -3.98 6.26 -13.00
N VAL A 48 -3.26 6.16 -11.87
CA VAL A 48 -2.32 5.08 -11.56
C VAL A 48 -3.08 3.96 -10.84
N THR A 49 -3.75 3.11 -11.63
CA THR A 49 -4.53 1.98 -11.13
C THR A 49 -4.16 0.68 -11.86
N TRP A 50 -4.66 -0.45 -11.34
CA TRP A 50 -4.44 -1.76 -11.96
C TRP A 50 -5.08 -1.87 -13.35
N GLU A 51 -6.24 -1.23 -13.54
CA GLU A 51 -6.99 -1.20 -14.80
C GLU A 51 -6.19 -0.52 -15.92
N ASN A 52 -5.39 0.48 -15.56
CA ASN A 52 -4.55 1.25 -16.49
C ASN A 52 -3.07 0.81 -16.47
N ARG A 53 -2.75 -0.37 -15.92
CA ARG A 53 -1.35 -0.81 -15.70
C ARG A 53 -0.47 -0.79 -16.95
N ASP A 54 -1.05 -0.99 -18.14
CA ASP A 54 -0.32 -0.97 -19.41
C ASP A 54 0.17 0.43 -19.82
N ARG A 55 -0.30 1.49 -19.13
CA ARG A 55 0.08 2.89 -19.33
C ARG A 55 1.10 3.40 -18.31
N ILE A 56 1.45 2.58 -17.32
CA ILE A 56 2.36 2.96 -16.23
C ILE A 56 3.78 2.54 -16.60
N ASP A 57 4.69 3.51 -16.63
CA ASP A 57 6.12 3.25 -16.79
C ASP A 57 6.79 3.28 -15.42
N VAL A 58 7.63 2.28 -15.14
CA VAL A 58 8.51 2.30 -13.98
C VAL A 58 9.68 3.20 -14.32
N VAL A 59 9.73 4.36 -13.68
CA VAL A 59 10.81 5.32 -13.83
C VAL A 59 11.65 5.33 -12.56
N ASP A 60 12.97 5.39 -12.73
CA ASP A 60 13.86 5.71 -11.61
C ASP A 60 13.76 7.21 -11.35
N LEU A 61 13.16 7.58 -10.22
CA LEU A 61 13.31 8.90 -9.66
C LEU A 61 14.47 8.80 -8.67
N GLU A 62 15.49 9.66 -8.80
CA GLU A 62 16.61 9.66 -7.86
C GLU A 62 16.09 9.72 -6.41
N GLY A 63 16.24 8.61 -5.68
CA GLY A 63 15.83 8.49 -4.28
C GLY A 63 14.37 8.08 -4.00
N LEU A 64 13.52 7.83 -5.00
CA LEU A 64 12.12 7.40 -4.80
C LEU A 64 11.66 6.39 -5.87
N CYS A 65 11.13 5.23 -5.47
CA CYS A 65 10.37 4.35 -6.38
C CYS A 65 8.90 4.80 -6.42
N MET A 66 8.55 5.77 -7.26
CA MET A 66 7.15 6.11 -7.54
C MET A 66 6.78 5.85 -9.00
N PRO A 67 5.58 5.31 -9.28
CA PRO A 67 5.10 5.13 -10.65
C PRO A 67 4.84 6.49 -11.33
N ALA A 68 5.13 6.59 -12.63
CA ALA A 68 4.81 7.74 -13.46
C ALA A 68 3.91 7.34 -14.64
N LEU A 69 3.14 8.31 -15.14
CA LEU A 69 2.37 8.13 -16.36
C LEU A 69 3.27 8.31 -17.58
N ARG A 70 3.09 7.46 -18.59
CA ARG A 70 3.84 7.53 -19.85
C ARG A 70 3.67 8.89 -20.52
N GLY A 71 4.78 9.63 -20.69
CA GLY A 71 4.83 10.92 -21.37
C GLY A 71 4.46 12.15 -20.53
N ALA A 72 4.38 12.02 -19.21
CA ALA A 72 4.28 13.12 -18.26
C ALA A 72 5.65 13.64 -17.83
#